data_AF-A0A7L3BBK5-F1
#
_entry.id   AF-A0A7L3BBK5-F1
#
_cell.length_a   1.000
_cell.length_b   1.000
_cell.length_c   1.000
_cell.angle_alpha   90.00
_cell.angle_beta   90.00
_cell.angle_gamma   90.00
#
_symmetry.space_group_name_H-M   'P 1'
#
loop_
_entity.id
_entity.type
_entity.pdbx_description
1 polymer ?
#
loop_
_entity_poly.entity_id
_entity_poly.type
_entity_poly.pdbx_seq_one_letter_code
_entity_poly.pdbx_strand_id
1 'polypeptide(L)'
;QICHTLTEKLVAMTMGSGARVKSPASLGDIIVVAKRISPRVDDVVRSMYPPLDPKLLDARATALLLSVSHLVLVTRSACHQPAARHWVERSLAAAEEHMAVLRQAAMATEPDRPPATEPFRQEQSAI
;
A
#
# COMPACT_ATOMS: atom_id res chain seq x y z
N GLN A 1 -1.52 -8.39 6.85
CA GLN A 1 -2.59 -8.39 7.87
C GLN A 1 -2.98 -7.00 8.39
N ILE A 2 -2.03 -6.10 8.73
CA ILE A 2 -2.32 -4.77 9.34
C ILE A 2 -3.39 -3.96 8.58
N CYS A 3 -3.23 -3.78 7.27
CA CYS A 3 -4.18 -3.00 6.44
C CYS A 3 -5.60 -3.58 6.44
N HIS A 4 -5.73 -4.91 6.46
CA HIS A 4 -7.02 -5.60 6.50
C HIS A 4 -7.70 -5.39 7.86
N THR A 5 -6.99 -5.67 8.96
CA THR A 5 -7.51 -5.47 10.32
C THR A 5 -7.85 -4.00 10.60
N LEU A 6 -7.04 -3.06 10.11
CA LEU A 6 -7.32 -1.62 10.24
C LEU A 6 -8.60 -1.24 9.49
N THR A 7 -8.78 -1.73 8.27
CA THR A 7 -10.00 -1.51 7.46
C THR A 7 -11.24 -2.08 8.15
N GLU A 8 -11.18 -3.32 8.61
CA GLU A 8 -12.31 -3.97 9.31
C GLU A 8 -12.70 -3.22 10.58
N LYS A 9 -11.73 -2.84 11.41
CA LYS A 9 -11.98 -2.10 12.65
C LYS A 9 -12.58 -0.72 12.39
N LEU A 10 -12.12 -0.01 11.35
CA LEU A 10 -12.67 1.30 10.98
C LEU A 10 -14.11 1.18 10.49
N VAL A 11 -14.40 0.21 9.62
CA VAL A 11 -15.78 -0.02 9.14
C VAL A 11 -16.68 -0.46 10.29
N ALA A 12 -16.24 -1.39 11.14
CA ALA A 12 -17.00 -1.83 12.30
C ALA A 12 -17.30 -0.68 13.27
N MET A 13 -16.36 0.24 13.48
CA MET A 13 -16.61 1.46 14.26
C MET A 13 -17.72 2.34 13.67
N THR A 14 -17.80 2.44 12.34
CA THR A 14 -18.80 3.28 11.67
C THR A 14 -20.19 2.63 11.64
N MET A 15 -20.25 1.30 11.74
CA MET A 15 -21.50 0.52 11.76
C MET A 15 -22.01 0.25 13.20
N GLY A 16 -21.12 0.25 14.19
CA GLY A 16 -21.46 0.07 15.59
C GLY A 16 -21.99 1.34 16.23
N SER A 17 -22.95 1.20 17.15
CA SER A 17 -23.65 2.28 17.88
C SER A 17 -22.75 3.29 18.63
N GLY A 18 -21.43 3.08 18.66
CA GLY A 18 -20.45 3.93 19.35
C GLY A 18 -20.01 5.18 18.59
N ALA A 19 -20.04 5.20 17.25
CA ALA A 19 -19.67 6.39 16.49
C ALA A 19 -20.91 7.17 16.07
N ARG A 20 -21.08 8.41 16.57
CA ARG A 20 -22.02 9.36 15.96
C ARG A 20 -21.48 9.77 14.59
N VAL A 21 -21.83 8.99 13.57
CA VAL A 21 -21.58 9.33 12.17
C VAL A 21 -22.38 10.58 11.84
N LYS A 22 -21.73 11.58 11.24
CA LYS A 22 -22.34 12.89 10.96
C LYS A 22 -23.55 12.83 10.02
N SER A 23 -23.54 11.92 9.04
CA SER A 23 -24.65 11.73 8.11
C SER A 23 -24.65 10.36 7.42
N PRO A 24 -25.80 9.86 6.93
CA PRO A 24 -25.86 8.66 6.12
C PRO A 24 -24.99 8.73 4.84
N ALA A 25 -24.84 9.92 4.26
CA ALA A 25 -23.96 10.14 3.11
C ALA A 25 -22.49 9.86 3.44
N SER A 26 -22.02 10.31 4.61
CA SER A 26 -20.65 10.06 5.06
C SER A 26 -20.36 8.57 5.31
N LEU A 27 -21.39 7.79 5.70
CA LEU A 27 -21.29 6.33 5.79
C LEU A 27 -21.15 5.68 4.40
N GLY A 28 -21.87 6.21 3.40
CA GLY A 28 -21.73 5.80 1.99
C GLY A 28 -20.31 6.00 1.47
N ASP A 29 -19.70 7.16 1.76
CA ASP A 29 -18.31 7.45 1.36
C ASP A 29 -17.32 6.49 2.01
N ILE A 30 -17.48 6.19 3.30
CA ILE A 30 -16.66 5.19 4.01
C ILE A 30 -16.74 3.82 3.33
N ILE A 31 -17.96 3.36 3.01
CA ILE A 31 -18.19 2.06 2.37
C ILE A 31 -17.52 2.02 0.98
N VAL A 32 -17.66 3.08 0.18
CA VAL A 32 -17.07 3.16 -1.16
C VAL A 32 -15.55 3.10 -1.09
N VAL A 33 -14.92 3.79 -0.13
CA VAL A 33 -13.48 3.75 0.06
C VAL A 33 -13.02 2.38 0.57
N ALA A 34 -13.72 1.80 1.54
CA ALA A 34 -13.39 0.49 2.10
C ALA A 34 -13.43 -0.63 1.04
N LYS A 35 -14.39 -0.60 0.12
CA LYS A 35 -14.49 -1.56 -1.00
C LYS A 35 -13.27 -1.56 -1.92
N ARG A 36 -12.49 -0.47 -1.97
CA ARG A 36 -11.27 -0.37 -2.79
C ARG A 36 -10.07 -1.06 -2.14
N ILE A 37 -10.16 -1.47 -0.87
CA ILE A 37 -9.03 -2.09 -0.17
C ILE A 37 -8.82 -3.52 -0.64
N SER A 38 -9.87 -4.35 -0.72
CA SER A 38 -9.72 -5.77 -1.09
C SER A 38 -9.04 -5.97 -2.45
N PRO A 39 -9.45 -5.27 -3.54
CA PRO A 39 -8.76 -5.40 -4.82
C PRO A 39 -7.27 -5.01 -4.76
N ARG A 40 -6.90 -4.06 -3.91
CA ARG A 40 -5.49 -3.66 -3.73
C ARG A 40 -4.68 -4.68 -2.95
N VAL A 41 -5.30 -5.34 -1.97
CA VAL A 41 -4.68 -6.48 -1.30
C VAL A 41 -4.44 -7.60 -2.31
N ASP A 42 -5.43 -7.89 -3.16
CA ASP A 42 -5.31 -8.90 -4.21
C ASP A 42 -4.17 -8.57 -5.18
N ASP A 43 -4.03 -7.29 -5.56
CA ASP A 43 -2.92 -6.85 -6.42
C ASP A 43 -1.55 -7.07 -5.77
N VAL A 44 -1.41 -6.74 -4.48
CA VAL A 44 -0.18 -6.98 -3.71
C VAL A 44 0.14 -8.47 -3.64
N VAL A 45 -0.84 -9.31 -3.28
CA VAL A 45 -0.68 -10.76 -3.23
C VAL A 45 -0.30 -11.31 -4.59
N ARG A 46 -0.92 -10.84 -5.67
CA ARG A 46 -0.60 -11.24 -7.04
C ARG A 46 0.83 -10.89 -7.43
N SER A 47 1.35 -9.74 -6.99
CA SER A 47 2.76 -9.37 -7.25
C SER A 47 3.78 -10.20 -6.47
N MET A 48 3.36 -10.93 -5.43
CA MET A 48 4.26 -11.80 -4.66
C MET A 48 4.55 -13.14 -5.37
N TYR A 49 3.79 -13.49 -6.41
CA TYR A 49 4.00 -14.73 -7.17
C TYR A 49 4.98 -14.52 -8.34
N PRO A 50 5.80 -15.53 -8.68
CA PRO A 50 6.77 -15.43 -9.77
C PRO A 50 6.16 -15.12 -11.15
N PRO A 51 6.89 -14.37 -12.02
CA PRO A 51 8.14 -13.67 -11.72
C PRO A 51 7.89 -12.47 -10.78
N LEU A 52 8.63 -12.43 -9.67
CA LEU A 52 8.51 -11.42 -8.63
C LEU A 52 9.27 -10.16 -9.07
N ASP A 53 8.57 -9.05 -9.23
CA ASP A 53 9.17 -7.73 -9.44
C ASP A 53 9.06 -6.89 -8.15
N PRO A 54 10.18 -6.66 -7.44
CA PRO A 54 10.20 -5.87 -6.22
C PRO A 54 9.70 -4.43 -6.38
N LYS A 55 9.90 -3.80 -7.55
CA LYS A 55 9.42 -2.43 -7.84
C LYS A 55 7.90 -2.43 -8.01
N LEU A 56 7.35 -3.44 -8.66
CA LEU A 56 5.90 -3.63 -8.79
C LEU A 56 5.24 -3.92 -7.43
N LEU A 57 5.87 -4.76 -6.60
CA LEU A 57 5.39 -5.05 -5.25
C LEU A 57 5.37 -3.79 -4.37
N ASP A 58 6.44 -2.99 -4.38
CA ASP A 58 6.52 -1.72 -3.65
C ASP A 58 5.44 -0.72 -4.12
N ALA A 59 5.24 -0.58 -5.43
CA ALA A 59 4.22 0.30 -5.99
C ALA A 59 2.79 -0.12 -5.57
N ARG A 60 2.48 -1.42 -5.64
CA ARG A 60 1.17 -1.96 -5.25
C ARG A 60 0.93 -1.86 -3.74
N ALA A 61 1.95 -2.13 -2.93
CA ALA A 61 1.88 -2.01 -1.48
C ALA A 61 1.73 -0.54 -1.03
N THR A 62 2.41 0.40 -1.71
CA THR A 62 2.22 1.83 -1.50
C THR A 62 0.79 2.25 -1.83
N ALA A 63 0.23 1.77 -2.95
CA ALA A 63 -1.14 2.10 -3.35
C ALA A 63 -2.19 1.56 -2.35
N LEU A 64 -1.93 0.38 -1.76
CA LEU A 64 -2.73 -0.17 -0.66
C LEU A 64 -2.66 0.74 0.58
N LEU A 65 -1.46 1.12 1.02
CA LEU A 65 -1.26 2.00 2.18
C LEU A 65 -2.01 3.33 1.99
N LEU A 66 -1.86 3.98 0.83
CA LEU A 66 -2.55 5.24 0.52
C LEU A 66 -4.07 5.11 0.60
N SER A 67 -4.63 3.96 0.21
CA SER A 67 -6.08 3.74 0.26
C SER A 67 -6.58 3.51 1.68
N VAL A 68 -5.77 2.84 2.51
CA VAL A 68 -6.06 2.68 3.94
C VAL A 68 -5.93 4.03 4.67
N SER A 69 -4.92 4.84 4.36
CA SER A 69 -4.79 6.21 4.88
C SER A 69 -5.99 7.07 4.49
N HIS A 70 -6.46 6.96 3.25
CA HIS A 70 -7.65 7.66 2.81
C HIS A 70 -8.90 7.20 3.58
N LEU A 71 -9.06 5.90 3.82
CA LEU A 71 -10.15 5.38 4.65
C LEU A 71 -10.13 5.94 6.07
N VAL A 72 -8.94 6.02 6.68
CA VAL A 72 -8.74 6.65 8.00
C VAL A 72 -9.20 8.11 7.98
N LEU A 73 -8.79 8.88 6.97
CA LEU A 73 -9.15 10.30 6.84
C LEU A 73 -10.67 10.48 6.70
N VAL A 74 -11.30 9.73 5.79
CA VAL A 74 -12.75 9.78 5.57
C VAL A 74 -13.49 9.39 6.86
N THR A 75 -13.05 8.32 7.53
CA THR A 75 -13.66 7.87 8.80
C THR A 75 -13.53 8.92 9.90
N ARG A 76 -12.36 9.55 10.05
CA ARG A 76 -12.15 10.64 11.03
C ARG A 76 -12.97 11.88 10.70
N SER A 77 -13.13 12.19 9.41
CA SER A 77 -13.95 13.32 8.99
C SER A 77 -15.44 13.08 9.29
N ALA A 78 -15.88 11.83 9.22
CA ALA A 78 -17.26 11.42 9.44
C ALA A 78 -17.61 11.16 10.92
N CYS A 79 -16.64 10.81 11.76
CA CYS A 79 -16.85 10.37 13.14
C CYS A 79 -15.99 11.17 14.15
N HIS A 80 -16.60 11.65 15.24
CA HIS A 80 -15.85 12.17 16.39
C HIS A 80 -15.58 11.06 17.41
N GLN A 81 -14.43 10.39 17.28
CA GLN A 81 -14.01 9.30 18.18
C GLN A 81 -12.55 9.48 18.62
N PRO A 82 -12.29 10.24 19.70
CA PRO A 82 -10.94 10.52 20.21
C PRO A 82 -10.22 9.24 20.67
N ALA A 83 -10.97 8.31 21.26
CA ALA A 83 -10.44 7.03 21.75
C ALA A 83 -9.89 6.15 20.62
N ALA A 84 -10.39 6.29 19.39
CA ALA A 84 -9.90 5.50 18.27
C ALA A 84 -8.56 6.01 17.69
N ARG A 85 -8.21 7.27 17.95
CA ARG A 85 -7.08 7.92 17.30
C ARG A 85 -5.76 7.21 17.58
N HIS A 86 -5.49 6.87 18.84
CA HIS A 86 -4.18 6.32 19.22
C HIS A 86 -3.89 4.94 18.59
N TRP A 87 -4.88 4.05 18.48
CA TRP A 87 -4.66 2.73 17.88
C TRP A 87 -4.59 2.81 16.35
N VAL A 88 -5.32 3.74 15.72
CA VAL A 88 -5.25 4.01 14.27
C VAL A 88 -3.86 4.52 13.88
N GLU A 89 -3.35 5.55 14.58
CA GLU A 89 -2.03 6.11 14.30
C GLU A 89 -0.93 5.05 14.49
N ARG A 90 -0.99 4.24 15.57
CA ARG A 90 -0.05 3.13 15.78
C ARG A 90 -0.11 2.08 14.65
N SER A 91 -1.31 1.73 14.21
CA SER A 91 -1.49 0.74 13.14
C SER A 91 -0.98 1.26 11.80
N LEU A 92 -1.15 2.56 11.55
CA LEU A 92 -0.65 3.21 10.33
C LEU A 92 0.88 3.31 10.34
N ALA A 93 1.47 3.72 11.46
CA ALA A 93 2.92 3.76 11.63
C ALA A 93 3.57 2.37 11.44
N ALA A 94 2.96 1.31 11.98
CA ALA A 94 3.44 -0.05 11.76
C ALA A 94 3.34 -0.47 10.28
N ALA A 95 2.32 -0.03 9.55
CA ALA A 95 2.20 -0.29 8.12
C ALA A 95 3.26 0.48 7.31
N GLU A 96 3.57 1.72 7.70
CA GLU A 96 4.64 2.53 7.10
C GLU A 96 6.03 1.91 7.32
N GLU A 97 6.29 1.36 8.50
CA GLU A 97 7.53 0.64 8.80
C GLU A 97 7.69 -0.59 7.89
N HIS A 98 6.63 -1.36 7.68
CA HIS A 98 6.65 -2.49 6.73
C HIS A 98 6.94 -2.03 5.29
N MET A 99 6.40 -0.87 4.89
CA MET A 99 6.67 -0.28 3.58
C MET A 99 8.13 0.17 3.42
N ALA A 100 8.77 0.65 4.49
CA ALA A 100 10.19 1.02 4.43
C ALA A 100 11.07 -0.18 4.06
N VAL A 101 10.78 -1.36 4.62
CA VAL A 101 11.50 -2.61 4.29
C VAL A 101 11.30 -3.02 2.83
N LEU A 102 10.06 -2.95 2.33
CA LEU A 102 9.76 -3.25 0.93
C LEU A 102 10.49 -2.30 -0.02
N ARG A 103 10.54 -1.02 0.32
CA ARG A 103 11.24 -0.01 -0.46
C ARG A 103 12.74 -0.24 -0.50
N GLN A 104 13.34 -0.59 0.64
CA GLN A 104 14.75 -0.96 0.72
C GLN A 104 15.06 -2.17 -0.16
N ALA A 105 14.22 -3.22 -0.12
CA ALA A 105 14.37 -4.39 -0.96
C ALA A 105 14.25 -4.05 -2.46
N ALA A 106 13.29 -3.18 -2.82
CA ALA A 106 13.11 -2.73 -4.20
C ALA A 106 14.33 -1.95 -4.73
N MET A 107 14.95 -1.13 -3.89
CA MET A 107 16.19 -0.39 -4.23
C MET A 107 17.43 -1.28 -4.28
N ALA A 108 17.46 -2.38 -3.53
CA ALA A 108 18.58 -3.34 -3.58
C ALA A 108 18.57 -4.22 -4.84
N THR A 109 17.46 -4.26 -5.58
CA THR A 109 17.28 -5.07 -6.80
C THR A 109 17.81 -4.36 -8.05
N GLU A 110 18.81 -3.48 -7.91
CA GLU A 110 19.45 -2.89 -9.08
C GLU A 110 20.00 -4.01 -9.97
N PRO A 111 19.80 -3.94 -11.29
CA PRO A 111 20.40 -4.90 -12.19
C PRO A 111 21.91 -4.67 -12.11
N ASP A 112 22.65 -5.69 -11.65
CA ASP A 112 24.03 -5.85 -12.04
C ASP A 112 24.04 -5.89 -13.57
N ARG A 113 24.24 -4.74 -14.19
CA ARG A 113 24.46 -4.60 -15.61
C ARG A 113 25.90 -5.06 -15.80
N PRO A 114 26.17 -6.29 -16.31
CA PRO A 114 27.51 -6.56 -16.77
C PRO A 114 27.84 -5.49 -17.81
N PRO A 115 29.03 -4.86 -17.76
CA PRO A 115 29.42 -3.93 -18.81
C PRO A 115 29.29 -4.68 -20.13
N ALA A 116 28.50 -4.12 -21.04
CA ALA A 116 28.47 -4.59 -22.41
C ALA A 116 29.89 -4.42 -22.96
N THR A 117 30.67 -5.48 -22.92
CA THR A 117 31.95 -5.55 -23.60
C THR A 117 31.62 -5.51 -25.09
N GLU A 118 31.65 -4.31 -25.66
CA GLU A 118 31.63 -4.15 -27.10
C GLU A 118 32.78 -4.98 -27.68
N PRO A 119 32.55 -5.89 -28.64
CA PRO A 119 33.65 -6.43 -29.41
C PRO A 119 34.14 -5.30 -30.31
N PHE A 120 35.24 -4.67 -29.90
CA PHE A 120 36.09 -3.86 -30.77
C PHE A 120 36.56 -4.77 -31.91
N ARG A 121 35.77 -4.84 -32.98
CA ARG A 121 36.14 -5.50 -34.23
C ARG A 121 37.08 -4.55 -34.96
N GLN A 122 38.34 -4.55 -34.54
CA GLN A 122 39.40 -3.84 -35.21
C GLN A 122 39.57 -4.45 -36.60
N GLU A 123 39.17 -3.64 -37.58
CA GLU A 123 39.55 -3.70 -38.98
C GLU A 123 41.08 -3.91 -39.10
N GLN A 124 41.49 -5.05 -39.64
CA GLN A 124 42.73 -5.16 -40.39
C GLN A 124 42.38 -5.63 -41.79
N SER A 125 42.21 -4.61 -42.63
CA SER A 125 42.21 -4.68 -44.08
C SER A 125 43.50 -5.34 -44.59
N ALA A 126 43.35 -6.06 -45.70
CA ALA A 126 44.41 -6.45 -46.60
C ALA A 126 45.46 -5.35 -46.81
N ILE A 127 46.74 -5.72 -46.83
CA ILE A 127 47.59 -5.95 -48.03
C ILE A 127 48.86 -6.67 -47.55
#